data_AF-A0A7C3P1F4-F1
#
_entry.id   AF-A0A7C3P1F4-F1
#
_cell.length_a   1.000
_cell.length_b   1.000
_cell.length_c   1.000
_cell.angle_alpha   90.00
_cell.angle_beta   90.00
_cell.angle_gamma   90.00
#
_symmetry.space_group_name_H-M   'P 1'
#
loop_
_entity.id
_entity.type
_entity.pdbx_description
1 polymer ?
#
loop_
_entity_poly.entity_id
_entity_poly.type
_entity_poly.pdbx_seq_one_letter_code
_entity_poly.pdbx_strand_id
1 'polypeptide(L)'
;LRELEAGGIRKKDITAVVATGTHRPNTPEELREKFGQVVDEIVFINHDAYHSGNLVHLGVSKGGIPLAFNRTVVQADIRISTGVIETHLFAGYSGGVKSIAVGVAGEETIGATHNYEMLQQTRLGIIEGNEFRRFLTEATQVLGLHFAVNVVQTGKKEVVKVVAGDPIKVFEEGVKVAKELYEVEIDHPAEIVVSGVSYPKSRDLYQATRAANGVVFGPQPVVVRGGVILIPASCEDGCGHPGYGDIMKKAEDVDDIIAISREEGFAPGEQKALILAWILKQARIVMTDCTLPEEALKELHLESMPTLQEAFDRELEKNPKARVTLIPDGLLTLPIVKGE
;
A
#
# COMPACT_ATOMS: atom_id res chain seq x y z
N LEU A 1 -25.78 -8.23 -1.15
CA LEU A 1 -26.78 -8.70 -2.13
C LEU A 1 -28.12 -8.96 -1.50
N ARG A 2 -28.25 -9.92 -0.57
CA ARG A 2 -29.53 -10.18 0.13
C ARG A 2 -30.20 -8.92 0.69
N GLU A 3 -29.42 -8.02 1.30
CA GLU A 3 -29.93 -6.73 1.81
C GLU A 3 -30.49 -5.83 0.70
N LEU A 4 -29.81 -5.77 -0.46
CA LEU A 4 -30.26 -4.99 -1.61
C LEU A 4 -31.56 -5.56 -2.21
N GLU A 5 -31.64 -6.90 -2.29
CA GLU A 5 -32.84 -7.60 -2.76
C GLU A 5 -34.02 -7.43 -1.80
N ALA A 6 -33.77 -7.51 -0.49
CA ALA A 6 -34.77 -7.23 0.54
C ALA A 6 -35.27 -5.77 0.47
N GLY A 7 -34.39 -4.85 0.09
CA GLY A 7 -34.72 -3.45 -0.23
C GLY A 7 -35.42 -3.24 -1.59
N GLY A 8 -35.70 -4.31 -2.34
CA GLY A 8 -36.44 -4.26 -3.61
C GLY A 8 -35.58 -4.08 -4.87
N ILE A 9 -34.24 -4.07 -4.75
CA ILE A 9 -33.34 -3.97 -5.91
C ILE A 9 -33.19 -5.35 -6.55
N ARG A 10 -33.53 -5.45 -7.84
CA ARG A 10 -33.42 -6.72 -8.58
C ARG A 10 -31.95 -6.99 -8.89
N LYS A 11 -31.52 -8.26 -8.83
CA LYS A 11 -30.13 -8.68 -9.16
C LYS A 11 -29.62 -8.12 -10.50
N LYS A 12 -30.47 -8.06 -11.52
CA LYS A 12 -30.14 -7.53 -12.86
C LYS A 12 -29.81 -6.03 -12.87
N ASP A 13 -30.22 -5.29 -11.85
CA ASP A 13 -29.93 -3.85 -11.68
C ASP A 13 -28.69 -3.64 -10.77
N ILE A 14 -28.03 -4.72 -10.34
CA ILE A 14 -26.81 -4.67 -9.52
C ILE A 14 -25.62 -5.00 -10.42
N THR A 15 -24.64 -4.09 -10.45
CA THR A 15 -23.35 -4.31 -11.11
C THR A 15 -22.23 -4.20 -10.08
N ALA A 16 -21.39 -5.22 -9.97
CA ALA A 16 -20.16 -5.20 -9.19
C ALA A 16 -19.00 -4.69 -10.06
N VAL A 17 -18.45 -3.53 -9.72
CA VAL A 17 -17.25 -2.98 -10.36
C VAL A 17 -16.03 -3.35 -9.52
N VAL A 18 -15.15 -4.16 -10.07
CA VAL A 18 -13.89 -4.53 -9.42
C VAL A 18 -12.92 -3.37 -9.56
N ALA A 19 -12.58 -2.77 -8.42
CA ALA A 19 -11.79 -1.56 -8.30
C ALA A 19 -10.28 -1.86 -8.45
N THR A 20 -9.85 -2.11 -9.68
CA THR A 20 -8.47 -2.49 -10.05
C THR A 20 -7.47 -1.33 -9.98
N GLY A 21 -7.92 -0.08 -10.02
CA GLY A 21 -7.01 1.06 -10.29
C GLY A 21 -6.19 0.80 -11.56
N THR A 22 -4.87 0.92 -11.46
CA THR A 22 -3.92 0.64 -12.57
C THR A 22 -3.48 -0.83 -12.66
N HIS A 23 -3.98 -1.71 -11.78
CA HIS A 23 -3.65 -3.13 -11.88
C HIS A 23 -4.33 -3.80 -13.08
N ARG A 24 -3.75 -4.91 -13.54
CA ARG A 24 -4.37 -5.75 -14.57
C ARG A 24 -5.79 -6.20 -14.15
N PRO A 25 -6.67 -6.48 -15.12
CA PRO A 25 -7.95 -7.09 -14.82
C PRO A 25 -7.76 -8.47 -14.15
N ASN A 26 -8.73 -8.83 -13.29
CA ASN A 26 -8.83 -10.16 -12.71
C ASN A 26 -9.34 -11.14 -13.76
N THR A 27 -8.80 -12.36 -13.76
CA THR A 27 -9.33 -13.44 -14.59
C THR A 27 -10.68 -13.93 -14.06
N PRO A 28 -11.50 -14.60 -14.89
CA PRO A 28 -12.75 -15.21 -14.42
C PRO A 28 -12.55 -16.18 -13.24
N GLU A 29 -11.44 -16.90 -13.22
CA GLU A 29 -11.09 -17.84 -12.15
C GLU A 29 -10.79 -17.10 -10.84
N GLU A 30 -9.99 -16.02 -10.89
CA GLU A 30 -9.69 -15.19 -9.73
C GLU A 30 -10.95 -14.52 -9.16
N LEU A 31 -11.87 -14.08 -10.03
CA LEU A 31 -13.16 -13.55 -9.59
C LEU A 31 -13.99 -14.62 -8.87
N ARG A 32 -14.08 -15.84 -9.42
CA ARG A 32 -14.82 -16.93 -8.78
C ARG A 32 -14.17 -17.39 -7.47
N GLU A 33 -12.84 -17.43 -7.40
CA GLU A 33 -12.12 -17.72 -6.17
C GLU A 33 -12.43 -16.68 -5.09
N LYS A 34 -12.44 -15.39 -5.47
CA LYS A 34 -12.65 -14.29 -4.52
C LYS A 34 -14.11 -14.12 -4.08
N PHE A 35 -15.06 -14.22 -5.02
CA PHE A 35 -16.46 -13.85 -4.81
C PHE A 35 -17.43 -15.04 -4.83
N GLY A 36 -16.95 -16.23 -5.22
CA GLY A 36 -17.76 -17.44 -5.29
C GLY A 36 -18.84 -17.38 -6.38
N GLN A 37 -19.95 -18.07 -6.13
CA GLN A 37 -21.08 -18.18 -7.08
C GLN A 37 -21.77 -16.85 -7.40
N VAL A 38 -21.54 -15.82 -6.58
CA VAL A 38 -22.09 -14.47 -6.81
C VAL A 38 -21.69 -13.91 -8.18
N VAL A 39 -20.54 -14.32 -8.72
CA VAL A 39 -20.09 -13.94 -10.07
C VAL A 39 -21.07 -14.37 -11.16
N ASP A 40 -21.81 -15.46 -10.94
CA ASP A 40 -22.80 -15.97 -11.89
C ASP A 40 -24.21 -15.41 -11.62
N GLU A 41 -24.41 -14.67 -10.52
CA GLU A 41 -25.71 -14.13 -10.09
C GLU A 41 -25.96 -12.67 -10.50
N ILE A 42 -24.90 -11.88 -10.65
CA ILE A 42 -24.96 -10.45 -11.03
C ILE A 42 -23.85 -10.12 -12.04
N VAL A 43 -23.91 -8.94 -12.63
CA VAL A 43 -22.86 -8.48 -13.56
C VAL A 43 -21.61 -8.10 -12.78
N PHE A 44 -20.47 -8.67 -13.15
CA PHE A 44 -19.14 -8.23 -12.72
C PHE A 44 -18.41 -7.55 -13.87
N ILE A 45 -17.81 -6.40 -13.61
CA ILE A 45 -16.91 -5.72 -14.54
C ILE A 45 -15.58 -5.41 -13.86
N ASN A 46 -14.47 -5.65 -14.57
CA ASN A 46 -13.18 -5.09 -14.16
C ASN A 46 -13.14 -3.62 -14.59
N HIS A 47 -12.68 -2.74 -13.70
CA HIS A 47 -12.29 -1.40 -14.11
C HIS A 47 -11.02 -1.46 -14.97
N ASP A 48 -10.88 -0.49 -15.86
CA ASP A 48 -9.69 -0.26 -16.68
C ASP A 48 -9.38 1.25 -16.66
N ALA A 49 -8.29 1.62 -15.99
CA ALA A 49 -7.84 3.00 -15.86
C ALA A 49 -7.33 3.58 -17.19
N TYR A 50 -6.96 2.74 -18.15
CA TYR A 50 -6.35 3.13 -19.41
C TYR A 50 -7.38 3.23 -20.56
N HIS A 51 -8.58 2.70 -20.36
CA HIS A 51 -9.64 2.77 -21.37
C HIS A 51 -10.46 4.06 -21.27
N SER A 52 -9.93 5.14 -21.84
CA SER A 52 -10.53 6.49 -21.82
C SER A 52 -11.99 6.55 -22.29
N GLY A 53 -12.40 5.69 -23.24
CA GLY A 53 -13.79 5.62 -23.71
C GLY A 53 -14.80 5.24 -22.62
N ASN A 54 -14.35 4.52 -21.59
CA ASN A 54 -15.16 4.09 -20.45
C ASN A 54 -14.96 4.98 -19.20
N LEU A 55 -14.29 6.11 -19.35
CA LEU A 55 -14.13 7.10 -18.29
C LEU A 55 -15.05 8.31 -18.54
N VAL A 56 -15.46 8.96 -17.46
CA VAL A 56 -16.21 10.21 -17.46
C VAL A 56 -15.42 11.24 -16.68
N HIS A 57 -15.15 12.39 -17.32
CA HIS A 57 -14.48 13.52 -16.68
C HIS A 57 -15.51 14.37 -15.93
N LEU A 58 -15.28 14.56 -14.64
CA LEU A 58 -16.11 15.32 -13.71
C LEU A 58 -15.47 16.67 -13.32
N GLY A 59 -14.52 17.14 -14.12
CA GLY A 59 -13.78 18.37 -13.89
C GLY A 59 -12.45 18.14 -13.17
N VAL A 60 -12.08 19.07 -12.29
CA VAL A 60 -10.79 19.12 -11.61
C VAL A 60 -11.04 19.41 -10.13
N SER A 61 -10.29 18.75 -9.24
CA SER A 61 -10.33 19.04 -7.81
C SER A 61 -9.78 20.42 -7.48
N LYS A 62 -10.01 20.91 -6.26
CA LYS A 62 -9.43 22.14 -5.72
C LYS A 62 -7.90 22.13 -5.76
N GLY A 63 -7.30 20.94 -5.63
CA GLY A 63 -5.87 20.72 -5.73
C GLY A 63 -5.32 20.62 -7.16
N GLY A 64 -6.16 20.83 -8.18
CA GLY A 64 -5.73 20.74 -9.58
C GLY A 64 -5.66 19.32 -10.14
N ILE A 65 -6.22 18.32 -9.44
CA ILE A 65 -6.18 16.91 -9.87
C ILE A 65 -7.36 16.62 -10.79
N PRO A 66 -7.14 16.09 -12.01
CA PRO A 66 -8.21 15.67 -12.92
C PRO A 66 -9.12 14.63 -12.27
N LEU A 67 -10.43 14.75 -12.47
CA LEU A 67 -11.43 13.83 -11.92
C LEU A 67 -12.01 12.97 -13.04
N ALA A 68 -11.34 11.87 -13.40
CA ALA A 68 -11.82 10.90 -14.38
C ALA A 68 -12.12 9.56 -13.74
N PHE A 69 -13.34 9.05 -13.93
CA PHE A 69 -13.81 7.84 -13.26
C PHE A 69 -14.61 6.92 -14.16
N ASN A 70 -14.67 5.64 -13.79
CA ASN A 70 -15.44 4.62 -14.47
C ASN A 70 -16.90 5.05 -14.71
N ARG A 71 -17.32 5.05 -15.98
CA ARG A 71 -18.65 5.48 -16.42
C ARG A 71 -19.79 4.75 -15.70
N THR A 72 -19.67 3.43 -15.51
CA THR A 72 -20.69 2.64 -14.81
C THR A 72 -20.89 3.11 -13.38
N VAL A 73 -19.80 3.48 -12.69
CA VAL A 73 -19.88 3.95 -11.30
C VAL A 73 -20.47 5.36 -11.24
N VAL A 74 -20.05 6.25 -12.16
CA VAL A 74 -20.56 7.62 -12.26
C VAL A 74 -22.06 7.64 -12.56
N GLN A 75 -22.54 6.74 -13.42
CA GLN A 75 -23.93 6.72 -13.87
C GLN A 75 -24.88 5.93 -12.95
N ALA A 76 -24.37 5.23 -11.94
CA ALA A 76 -25.21 4.46 -11.02
C ALA A 76 -26.19 5.34 -10.24
N ASP A 77 -27.39 4.84 -9.93
CA ASP A 77 -28.32 5.54 -9.05
C ASP A 77 -27.84 5.50 -7.59
N ILE A 78 -27.29 4.35 -7.18
CA ILE A 78 -26.74 4.12 -5.84
C ILE A 78 -25.33 3.55 -5.99
N ARG A 79 -24.40 4.08 -5.20
CA ARG A 79 -22.99 3.70 -5.16
C ARG A 79 -22.65 3.16 -3.79
N ILE A 80 -22.20 1.91 -3.75
CA ILE A 80 -21.82 1.21 -2.53
C ILE A 80 -20.39 0.72 -2.68
N SER A 81 -19.53 0.99 -1.70
CA SER A 81 -18.17 0.45 -1.67
C SER A 81 -18.06 -0.68 -0.66
N THR A 82 -17.21 -1.65 -0.98
CA THR A 82 -16.72 -2.63 -0.02
C THR A 82 -15.18 -2.57 0.03
N GLY A 83 -14.58 -3.00 1.13
CA GLY A 83 -13.11 -3.02 1.22
C GLY A 83 -12.59 -3.30 2.62
N VAL A 84 -11.26 -3.29 2.75
CA VAL A 84 -10.55 -3.48 4.02
C VAL A 84 -10.01 -2.14 4.49
N ILE A 85 -9.94 -1.94 5.81
CA ILE A 85 -9.21 -0.83 6.45
C ILE A 85 -7.94 -1.42 7.06
N GLU A 86 -6.80 -1.00 6.51
CA GLU A 86 -5.44 -1.38 6.92
C GLU A 86 -4.50 -0.19 6.68
N THR A 87 -3.31 -0.19 7.26
CA THR A 87 -2.33 0.89 7.05
C THR A 87 -1.94 1.04 5.58
N HIS A 88 -1.83 2.27 5.08
CA HIS A 88 -1.55 2.54 3.67
C HIS A 88 -0.63 3.76 3.51
N LEU A 89 0.47 3.59 2.78
CA LEU A 89 1.57 4.56 2.69
C LEU A 89 1.11 5.98 2.31
N PHE A 90 0.28 6.10 1.27
CA PHE A 90 -0.23 7.40 0.84
C PHE A 90 -1.38 7.91 1.71
N ALA A 91 -2.24 7.02 2.22
CA ALA A 91 -3.56 7.41 2.72
C ALA A 91 -3.65 7.43 4.25
N GLY A 92 -2.54 7.12 4.94
CA GLY A 92 -2.52 6.71 6.34
C GLY A 92 -3.11 5.32 6.53
N TYR A 93 -4.39 5.19 6.15
CA TYR A 93 -5.15 3.95 6.11
C TYR A 93 -5.95 3.82 4.81
N SER A 94 -6.20 2.59 4.37
CA SER A 94 -7.03 2.25 3.21
C SER A 94 -8.53 2.35 3.53
N GLY A 95 -9.38 1.68 2.73
CA GLY A 95 -10.83 1.63 2.94
C GLY A 95 -11.58 2.95 2.75
N GLY A 96 -12.86 2.94 3.11
CA GLY A 96 -13.80 4.04 2.95
C GLY A 96 -13.91 4.52 1.50
N VAL A 97 -13.63 5.81 1.33
CA VAL A 97 -13.73 6.53 0.06
C VAL A 97 -12.66 6.12 -0.98
N LYS A 98 -11.57 5.47 -0.56
CA LYS A 98 -10.44 5.11 -1.44
C LYS A 98 -10.84 4.17 -2.59
N SER A 99 -11.77 3.24 -2.33
CA SER A 99 -12.23 2.27 -3.36
C SER A 99 -12.84 2.96 -4.57
N ILE A 100 -13.40 4.16 -4.39
CA ILE A 100 -13.93 4.97 -5.49
C ILE A 100 -12.88 5.95 -6.01
N ALA A 101 -12.32 6.79 -5.13
CA ALA A 101 -11.47 7.90 -5.54
C ALA A 101 -10.17 7.48 -6.26
N VAL A 102 -9.71 6.24 -6.06
CA VAL A 102 -8.55 5.69 -6.78
C VAL A 102 -8.91 4.38 -7.47
N GLY A 103 -9.68 3.51 -6.81
CA GLY A 103 -9.90 2.16 -7.31
C GLY A 103 -10.67 2.07 -8.63
N VAL A 104 -11.44 3.10 -8.99
CA VAL A 104 -12.15 3.21 -10.29
C VAL A 104 -11.80 4.49 -11.05
N ALA A 105 -10.66 5.09 -10.71
CA ALA A 105 -10.16 6.31 -11.31
C ALA A 105 -9.33 6.03 -12.56
N GLY A 106 -9.36 6.95 -13.52
CA GLY A 106 -8.52 6.90 -14.71
C GLY A 106 -7.03 7.07 -14.41
N GLU A 107 -6.20 6.67 -15.36
CA GLU A 107 -4.75 6.78 -15.28
C GLU A 107 -4.30 8.21 -14.95
N GLU A 108 -4.89 9.24 -15.59
CA GLU A 108 -4.54 10.65 -15.34
C GLU A 108 -4.77 11.07 -13.88
N THR A 109 -5.86 10.60 -13.27
CA THR A 109 -6.21 10.90 -11.87
C THR A 109 -5.27 10.17 -10.91
N ILE A 110 -4.96 8.91 -11.22
CA ILE A 110 -4.05 8.09 -10.42
C ILE A 110 -2.62 8.63 -10.51
N GLY A 111 -2.13 8.95 -11.71
CA GLY A 111 -0.79 9.54 -11.93
C GLY A 111 -0.62 10.90 -11.27
N ALA A 112 -1.66 11.75 -11.28
CA ALA A 112 -1.64 13.04 -10.59
C ALA A 112 -1.62 12.92 -9.05
N THR A 113 -1.85 11.73 -8.48
CA THR A 113 -1.90 11.50 -7.03
C THR A 113 -0.86 10.51 -6.53
N HIS A 114 -0.25 9.71 -7.40
CA HIS A 114 0.78 8.73 -7.07
C HIS A 114 2.11 9.15 -7.70
N ASN A 115 2.58 10.33 -7.30
CA ASN A 115 3.83 10.94 -7.77
C ASN A 115 4.78 11.24 -6.61
N TYR A 116 5.95 11.76 -6.98
CA TYR A 116 7.04 12.11 -6.06
C TYR A 116 6.55 13.08 -4.96
N GLU A 117 5.90 14.18 -5.34
CA GLU A 117 5.48 15.24 -4.43
C GLU A 117 4.47 14.74 -3.40
N MET A 118 3.48 13.97 -3.83
CA MET A 118 2.48 13.41 -2.92
C MET A 118 3.09 12.41 -1.95
N LEU A 119 4.00 11.55 -2.44
CA LEU A 119 4.64 10.56 -1.58
C LEU A 119 5.52 11.21 -0.51
N GLN A 120 6.17 12.34 -0.81
CA GLN A 120 6.95 13.10 0.20
C GLN A 120 6.11 13.56 1.39
N GLN A 121 4.83 13.88 1.15
CA GLN A 121 3.92 14.48 2.13
C GLN A 121 3.09 13.45 2.90
N THR A 122 3.21 12.16 2.58
CA THR A 122 2.36 11.10 3.15
C THR A 122 3.14 10.13 4.01
N ARG A 123 2.49 9.56 5.03
CA ARG A 123 3.05 8.58 5.97
C ARG A 123 2.00 7.53 6.32
N LEU A 124 2.45 6.34 6.71
CA LEU A 124 1.62 5.31 7.31
C LEU A 124 1.04 5.84 8.64
N GLY A 125 -0.23 5.51 8.92
CA GLY A 125 -0.90 5.92 10.16
C GLY A 125 -1.37 7.39 10.20
N ILE A 126 -0.89 8.25 9.30
CA ILE A 126 -1.19 9.70 9.34
C ILE A 126 -2.34 10.07 8.40
N ILE A 127 -3.43 10.55 9.01
CA ILE A 127 -4.66 10.98 8.33
C ILE A 127 -4.83 12.49 8.39
N GLU A 128 -4.54 13.10 9.55
CA GLU A 128 -4.66 14.55 9.73
C GLU A 128 -3.59 15.28 8.91
N GLY A 129 -3.98 16.34 8.23
CA GLY A 129 -3.09 17.07 7.30
C GLY A 129 -2.69 16.30 6.04
N ASN A 130 -3.21 15.08 5.83
CA ASN A 130 -2.86 14.25 4.68
C ASN A 130 -3.56 14.74 3.40
N GLU A 131 -2.78 15.35 2.51
CA GLU A 131 -3.22 15.88 1.23
C GLU A 131 -3.85 14.84 0.29
N PHE A 132 -3.29 13.64 0.25
CA PHE A 132 -3.87 12.53 -0.50
C PHE A 132 -5.26 12.19 0.04
N ARG A 133 -5.42 12.14 1.36
CA ARG A 133 -6.72 11.85 2.01
C ARG A 133 -7.77 12.92 1.72
N ARG A 134 -7.34 14.19 1.73
CA ARG A 134 -8.20 15.32 1.36
C ARG A 134 -8.72 15.15 -0.07
N PHE A 135 -7.84 14.82 -1.01
CA PHE A 135 -8.23 14.50 -2.39
C PHE A 135 -9.23 13.33 -2.45
N LEU A 136 -8.98 12.21 -1.75
CA LEU A 136 -9.89 11.06 -1.78
C LEU A 136 -11.31 11.44 -1.36
N THR A 137 -11.43 12.28 -0.33
CA THR A 137 -12.70 12.75 0.20
C THR A 137 -13.39 13.67 -0.81
N GLU A 138 -12.66 14.62 -1.38
CA GLU A 138 -13.18 15.56 -2.37
C GLU A 138 -13.67 14.84 -3.64
N ALA A 139 -12.85 13.97 -4.22
CA ALA A 139 -13.20 13.18 -5.40
C ALA A 139 -14.48 12.36 -5.17
N THR A 140 -14.61 11.79 -3.97
CA THR A 140 -15.78 10.98 -3.62
C THR A 140 -17.03 11.81 -3.31
N GLN A 141 -16.88 13.05 -2.82
CA GLN A 141 -17.99 13.99 -2.69
C GLN A 141 -18.56 14.40 -4.05
N VAL A 142 -17.70 14.61 -5.05
CA VAL A 142 -18.12 14.90 -6.43
C VAL A 142 -18.85 13.69 -7.03
N LEU A 143 -18.32 12.48 -6.83
CA LEU A 143 -18.87 11.26 -7.42
C LEU A 143 -20.13 10.75 -6.69
N GLY A 144 -20.23 11.00 -5.38
CA GLY A 144 -21.37 10.63 -4.53
C GLY A 144 -21.35 9.17 -4.09
N LEU A 145 -20.49 8.79 -3.15
CA LEU A 145 -20.58 7.47 -2.49
C LEU A 145 -21.66 7.48 -1.41
N HIS A 146 -22.64 6.59 -1.50
CA HIS A 146 -23.82 6.62 -0.64
C HIS A 146 -23.70 5.73 0.59
N PHE A 147 -22.97 4.62 0.46
CA PHE A 147 -22.85 3.63 1.54
C PHE A 147 -21.52 2.89 1.41
N ALA A 148 -20.86 2.61 2.54
CA ALA A 148 -19.66 1.78 2.57
C ALA A 148 -19.85 0.60 3.52
N VAL A 149 -19.24 -0.53 3.20
CA VAL A 149 -19.08 -1.69 4.08
C VAL A 149 -17.59 -2.03 4.14
N ASN A 150 -16.93 -1.70 5.24
CA ASN A 150 -15.53 -2.03 5.43
C ASN A 150 -15.31 -3.02 6.54
N VAL A 151 -14.24 -3.79 6.41
CA VAL A 151 -13.78 -4.73 7.42
C VAL A 151 -12.38 -4.36 7.90
N VAL A 152 -12.12 -4.61 9.19
CA VAL A 152 -10.77 -4.68 9.75
C VAL A 152 -10.45 -6.15 9.98
N GLN A 153 -9.25 -6.59 9.61
CA GLN A 153 -8.89 -8.01 9.61
C GLN A 153 -7.54 -8.27 10.28
N THR A 154 -7.37 -9.47 10.85
CA THR A 154 -6.06 -9.94 11.32
C THR A 154 -5.13 -10.22 10.13
N GLY A 155 -3.83 -10.43 10.38
CA GLY A 155 -2.88 -10.90 9.36
C GLY A 155 -3.28 -12.24 8.71
N LYS A 156 -4.12 -13.03 9.39
CA LYS A 156 -4.72 -14.28 8.86
C LYS A 156 -6.02 -14.06 8.08
N LYS A 157 -6.37 -12.80 7.81
CA LYS A 157 -7.60 -12.36 7.12
C LYS A 157 -8.90 -12.67 7.89
N GLU A 158 -8.80 -12.92 9.19
CA GLU A 158 -9.98 -13.11 10.06
C GLU A 158 -10.63 -11.75 10.32
N VAL A 159 -11.95 -11.67 10.23
CA VAL A 159 -12.68 -10.41 10.44
C VAL A 159 -12.71 -10.06 11.93
N VAL A 160 -12.14 -8.91 12.27
CA VAL A 160 -12.15 -8.33 13.63
C VAL A 160 -13.36 -7.42 13.80
N LYS A 161 -13.65 -6.59 12.79
CA LYS A 161 -14.76 -5.65 12.80
C LYS A 161 -15.36 -5.49 11.42
N VAL A 162 -16.68 -5.38 11.35
CA VAL A 162 -17.41 -4.89 10.18
C VAL A 162 -18.02 -3.54 10.55
N VAL A 163 -17.87 -2.54 9.69
CA VAL A 163 -18.47 -1.22 9.82
C VAL A 163 -19.21 -0.89 8.53
N ALA A 164 -20.47 -0.49 8.64
CA ALA A 164 -21.33 -0.20 7.51
C ALA A 164 -22.15 1.07 7.74
N GLY A 165 -22.29 1.92 6.71
CA GLY A 165 -23.00 3.20 6.84
C GLY A 165 -22.43 4.30 5.95
N ASP A 166 -22.50 5.53 6.48
CA ASP A 166 -21.88 6.71 5.86
C ASP A 166 -20.38 6.48 5.61
N PRO A 167 -19.86 6.71 4.39
CA PRO A 167 -18.48 6.33 4.05
C PRO A 167 -17.39 7.02 4.87
N ILE A 168 -17.63 8.25 5.33
CA ILE A 168 -16.65 8.99 6.15
C ILE A 168 -16.65 8.37 7.55
N LYS A 169 -17.83 8.19 8.16
CA LYS A 169 -17.96 7.58 9.49
C LYS A 169 -17.48 6.12 9.52
N VAL A 170 -17.74 5.36 8.46
CA VAL A 170 -17.26 3.97 8.32
C VAL A 170 -15.74 3.92 8.40
N PHE A 171 -15.06 4.85 7.71
CA PHE A 171 -13.62 4.95 7.76
C PHE A 171 -13.13 5.37 9.16
N GLU A 172 -13.71 6.42 9.75
CA GLU A 172 -13.32 6.91 11.08
C GLU A 172 -13.43 5.82 12.15
N GLU A 173 -14.56 5.10 12.19
CA GLU A 173 -14.77 4.01 13.15
C GLU A 173 -13.86 2.80 12.88
N GLY A 174 -13.63 2.45 11.61
CA GLY A 174 -12.73 1.36 11.27
C GLY A 174 -11.26 1.67 11.58
N VAL A 175 -10.84 2.94 11.41
CA VAL A 175 -9.48 3.39 11.77
C VAL A 175 -9.23 3.25 13.25
N LYS A 176 -10.19 3.55 14.13
CA LYS A 176 -10.02 3.38 15.59
C LYS A 176 -9.63 1.94 15.91
N VAL A 177 -10.34 0.97 15.34
CA VAL A 177 -10.03 -0.47 15.51
C VAL A 177 -8.71 -0.85 14.84
N ALA A 178 -8.43 -0.32 13.66
CA ALA A 178 -7.18 -0.59 12.95
C ALA A 178 -5.94 -0.06 13.70
N LYS A 179 -6.07 1.07 14.39
CA LYS A 179 -5.03 1.60 15.28
C LYS A 179 -4.74 0.64 16.42
N GLU A 180 -5.78 0.24 17.16
CA GLU A 180 -5.64 -0.73 18.25
C GLU A 180 -5.03 -2.07 17.81
N LEU A 181 -5.25 -2.48 16.56
CA LEU A 181 -4.77 -3.76 16.01
C LEU A 181 -3.36 -3.70 15.44
N TYR A 182 -3.01 -2.62 14.72
CA TYR A 182 -1.77 -2.54 13.94
C TYR A 182 -0.71 -1.64 14.55
N GLU A 183 -1.09 -0.63 15.35
CA GLU A 183 -0.15 0.29 15.96
C GLU A 183 0.44 -0.30 17.25
N VAL A 184 1.78 -0.32 17.34
CA VAL A 184 2.50 -0.80 18.52
C VAL A 184 3.45 0.27 19.01
N GLU A 185 3.24 0.76 20.22
CA GLU A 185 4.10 1.78 20.79
C GLU A 185 5.48 1.23 21.19
N ILE A 186 6.53 1.97 20.85
CA ILE A 186 7.92 1.72 21.27
C ILE A 186 8.48 2.98 21.92
N ASP A 187 9.39 2.81 22.88
CA ASP A 187 9.88 3.96 23.66
C ASP A 187 10.89 4.81 22.88
N HIS A 188 11.72 4.19 22.02
CA HIS A 188 12.73 4.91 21.24
C HIS A 188 13.06 4.18 19.93
N PRO A 189 13.58 4.90 18.91
CA PRO A 189 14.20 4.28 17.74
C PRO A 189 15.40 3.40 18.12
N ALA A 190 15.71 2.42 17.26
CA ALA A 190 16.78 1.45 17.46
C ALA A 190 17.90 1.56 16.42
N GLU A 191 19.12 1.18 16.80
CA GLU A 191 20.26 1.05 15.88
C GLU A 191 20.10 -0.15 14.93
N ILE A 192 19.49 -1.23 15.42
CA ILE A 192 19.21 -2.46 14.66
C ILE A 192 17.71 -2.73 14.70
N VAL A 193 17.09 -2.87 13.52
CA VAL A 193 15.69 -3.29 13.39
C VAL A 193 15.63 -4.60 12.63
N VAL A 194 15.07 -5.64 13.22
CA VAL A 194 14.75 -6.89 12.50
C VAL A 194 13.29 -6.80 12.06
N SER A 195 13.04 -6.82 10.75
CA SER A 195 11.70 -6.69 10.18
C SER A 195 11.34 -7.95 9.40
N GLY A 196 10.51 -8.80 10.02
CA GLY A 196 10.14 -10.10 9.48
C GLY A 196 9.15 -10.01 8.32
N VAL A 197 9.26 -10.98 7.42
CA VAL A 197 8.40 -11.12 6.23
C VAL A 197 7.82 -12.53 6.20
N SER A 198 6.50 -12.64 6.18
CA SER A 198 5.82 -13.93 6.05
C SER A 198 5.50 -14.28 4.60
N TYR A 199 5.43 -15.58 4.31
CA TYR A 199 4.85 -16.09 3.07
C TYR A 199 3.42 -15.56 2.86
N PRO A 200 2.99 -15.23 1.63
CA PRO A 200 3.73 -15.31 0.35
C PRO A 200 4.57 -14.07 0.03
N LYS A 201 4.63 -13.07 0.92
CA LYS A 201 5.30 -11.78 0.66
C LYS A 201 6.83 -11.87 0.72
N SER A 202 7.36 -12.97 1.24
CA SER A 202 8.80 -13.28 1.23
C SER A 202 9.32 -13.77 -0.12
N ARG A 203 8.44 -14.15 -1.06
CA ARG A 203 8.83 -14.83 -2.30
C ARG A 203 9.54 -13.93 -3.30
N ASP A 204 9.35 -12.62 -3.26
CA ASP A 204 10.03 -11.69 -4.16
C ASP A 204 10.59 -10.49 -3.39
N LEU A 205 11.68 -9.92 -3.89
CA LEU A 205 12.40 -8.84 -3.23
C LEU A 205 11.58 -7.55 -3.13
N TYR A 206 10.75 -7.28 -4.14
CA TYR A 206 9.87 -6.11 -4.17
C TYR A 206 8.92 -6.12 -2.97
N GLN A 207 8.26 -7.25 -2.70
CA GLN A 207 7.34 -7.40 -1.57
C GLN A 207 8.10 -7.49 -0.25
N ALA A 208 9.21 -8.22 -0.19
CA ALA A 208 9.99 -8.39 1.04
C ALA A 208 10.49 -7.04 1.59
N THR A 209 11.06 -6.19 0.72
CA THR A 209 11.56 -4.87 1.11
C THR A 209 10.44 -3.88 1.50
N ARG A 210 9.16 -4.23 1.36
CA ARG A 210 8.06 -3.43 1.95
C ARG A 210 8.01 -3.53 3.47
N ALA A 211 8.63 -4.54 4.07
CA ALA A 211 8.74 -4.63 5.53
C ALA A 211 9.58 -3.52 6.16
N ALA A 212 10.37 -2.80 5.35
CA ALA A 212 11.03 -1.57 5.80
C ALA A 212 10.13 -0.32 5.72
N ASN A 213 8.95 -0.41 5.07
CA ASN A 213 8.07 0.75 4.95
C ASN A 213 7.56 1.20 6.32
N GLY A 214 7.08 0.27 7.16
CA GLY A 214 6.65 0.58 8.53
C GLY A 214 7.79 1.07 9.42
N VAL A 215 9.02 0.69 9.08
CA VAL A 215 10.22 1.07 9.83
C VAL A 215 10.61 2.54 9.59
N VAL A 216 10.42 3.06 8.38
CA VAL A 216 10.89 4.41 7.99
C VAL A 216 9.73 5.39 7.75
N PHE A 217 8.61 4.93 7.20
CA PHE A 217 7.50 5.77 6.77
C PHE A 217 6.30 5.74 7.73
N GLY A 218 6.45 5.22 8.95
CA GLY A 218 5.52 5.51 10.03
C GLY A 218 5.48 7.01 10.37
N PRO A 219 4.74 7.42 11.41
CA PRO A 219 4.74 8.81 11.87
C PRO A 219 6.16 9.32 12.16
N GLN A 220 7.03 8.45 12.65
CA GLN A 220 8.47 8.67 12.76
C GLN A 220 9.24 7.39 12.39
N PRO A 221 10.48 7.50 11.88
CA PRO A 221 11.34 6.33 11.70
C PRO A 221 11.66 5.64 13.03
N VAL A 222 11.57 4.32 13.05
CA VAL A 222 11.92 3.50 14.23
C VAL A 222 13.35 2.97 14.19
N VAL A 223 14.04 3.21 13.08
CA VAL A 223 15.48 3.02 12.94
C VAL A 223 16.18 4.37 12.98
N VAL A 224 17.26 4.47 13.75
CA VAL A 224 18.09 5.69 13.78
C VAL A 224 18.74 5.95 12.42
N ARG A 225 19.08 7.20 12.14
CA ARG A 225 19.79 7.54 10.89
C ARG A 225 21.17 6.86 10.87
N GLY A 226 21.46 6.13 9.80
CA GLY A 226 22.67 5.30 9.68
C GLY A 226 22.58 3.93 10.36
N GLY A 227 21.43 3.58 10.95
CA GLY A 227 21.14 2.26 11.49
C GLY A 227 20.98 1.20 10.40
N VAL A 228 20.55 0.00 10.81
CA VAL A 228 20.40 -1.15 9.92
C VAL A 228 19.05 -1.84 10.08
N ILE A 229 18.47 -2.23 8.95
CA ILE A 229 17.26 -3.04 8.88
C ILE A 229 17.64 -4.43 8.37
N LEU A 230 17.41 -5.46 9.17
CA LEU A 230 17.62 -6.86 8.80
C LEU A 230 16.29 -7.45 8.33
N ILE A 231 16.24 -7.95 7.10
CA ILE A 231 15.02 -8.50 6.49
C ILE A 231 15.27 -9.95 6.05
N PRO A 232 14.78 -10.94 6.80
CA PRO A 232 14.81 -12.34 6.38
C PRO A 232 13.73 -12.59 5.31
N ALA A 233 14.15 -12.98 4.10
CA ALA A 233 13.24 -13.33 3.02
C ALA A 233 13.93 -14.19 1.94
N SER A 234 13.26 -15.27 1.52
CA SER A 234 13.77 -16.19 0.49
C SER A 234 13.98 -15.53 -0.87
N CYS A 235 13.06 -14.67 -1.30
CA CYS A 235 13.05 -14.05 -2.62
C CYS A 235 13.19 -15.07 -3.78
N GLU A 236 12.61 -16.25 -3.62
CA GLU A 236 12.68 -17.38 -4.57
C GLU A 236 12.10 -17.09 -5.98
N ASP A 237 11.20 -16.12 -6.10
CA ASP A 237 10.63 -15.62 -7.36
C ASP A 237 11.44 -14.44 -7.93
N GLY A 238 12.54 -14.06 -7.31
CA GLY A 238 13.48 -13.05 -7.78
C GLY A 238 13.12 -11.61 -7.38
N CYS A 239 13.46 -10.64 -8.24
CA CYS A 239 13.40 -9.21 -7.89
C CYS A 239 11.97 -8.63 -7.82
N GLY A 240 10.97 -9.31 -8.37
CA GLY A 240 9.60 -8.79 -8.49
C GLY A 240 9.41 -7.92 -9.73
N HIS A 241 8.88 -6.71 -9.57
CA HIS A 241 8.50 -5.83 -10.69
C HIS A 241 9.72 -5.39 -11.54
N PRO A 242 9.75 -5.63 -12.87
CA PRO A 242 10.92 -5.33 -13.71
C PRO A 242 11.36 -3.87 -13.66
N GLY A 243 10.43 -2.93 -13.84
CA GLY A 243 10.77 -1.49 -13.84
C GLY A 243 11.35 -0.99 -12.51
N TYR A 244 11.06 -1.67 -11.39
CA TYR A 244 11.75 -1.39 -10.13
C TYR A 244 13.22 -1.80 -10.22
N GLY A 245 13.51 -3.00 -10.69
CA GLY A 245 14.88 -3.49 -10.86
C GLY A 245 15.68 -2.64 -11.85
N ASP A 246 15.04 -2.22 -12.95
CA ASP A 246 15.69 -1.41 -13.99
C ASP A 246 16.11 -0.03 -13.48
N ILE A 247 15.24 0.67 -12.73
CA ILE A 247 15.59 1.97 -12.12
C ILE A 247 16.74 1.82 -11.13
N MET A 248 16.66 0.82 -10.24
CA MET A 248 17.69 0.60 -9.22
C MET A 248 19.06 0.30 -9.84
N LYS A 249 19.10 -0.48 -10.94
CA LYS A 249 20.34 -0.85 -11.65
C LYS A 249 20.91 0.25 -12.54
N LYS A 250 20.05 1.09 -13.11
CA LYS A 250 20.46 2.22 -13.96
C LYS A 250 21.19 3.29 -13.13
N ALA A 251 20.79 3.45 -11.87
CA ALA A 251 21.27 4.51 -11.01
C ALA A 251 22.64 4.19 -10.38
N GLU A 252 23.51 5.20 -10.34
CA GLU A 252 24.85 5.05 -9.73
C GLU A 252 24.79 4.93 -8.21
N ASP A 253 23.86 5.66 -7.59
CA ASP A 253 23.62 5.65 -6.16
C ASP A 253 22.16 5.98 -5.81
N VAL A 254 21.88 6.04 -4.50
CA VAL A 254 20.55 6.31 -3.97
C VAL A 254 20.03 7.72 -4.32
N ASP A 255 20.91 8.72 -4.42
CA ASP A 255 20.51 10.08 -4.77
C ASP A 255 20.12 10.19 -6.25
N ASP A 256 20.77 9.42 -7.12
CA ASP A 256 20.42 9.30 -8.54
C ASP A 256 19.03 8.66 -8.73
N ILE A 257 18.69 7.61 -7.97
CA ILE A 257 17.33 7.01 -7.99
C ILE A 257 16.25 8.06 -7.65
N ILE A 258 16.52 8.89 -6.64
CA ILE A 258 15.61 9.94 -6.20
C ILE A 258 15.47 11.02 -7.27
N ALA A 259 16.57 11.40 -7.93
CA ALA A 259 16.58 12.38 -9.01
C ALA A 259 15.77 11.88 -10.22
N ILE A 260 16.01 10.65 -10.68
CA ILE A 260 15.25 10.00 -11.77
C ILE A 260 13.75 10.02 -11.43
N SER A 261 13.37 9.58 -10.24
CA SER A 261 11.97 9.51 -9.84
C SER A 261 11.28 10.87 -9.75
N ARG A 262 12.03 11.94 -9.44
CA ARG A 262 11.53 13.31 -9.36
C ARG A 262 11.38 13.95 -10.74
N GLU A 263 12.34 13.70 -11.62
CA GLU A 263 12.48 14.41 -12.90
C GLU A 263 11.76 13.67 -14.05
N GLU A 264 11.81 12.34 -14.07
CA GLU A 264 11.18 11.50 -15.08
C GLU A 264 9.81 10.95 -14.62
N GLY A 265 9.54 10.93 -13.31
CA GLY A 265 8.37 10.27 -12.73
C GLY A 265 8.56 8.74 -12.65
N PHE A 266 7.47 8.01 -12.43
CA PHE A 266 7.48 6.55 -12.36
C PHE A 266 6.11 5.96 -12.70
N ALA A 267 6.10 4.80 -13.36
CA ALA A 267 4.87 4.06 -13.64
C ALA A 267 4.39 3.27 -12.40
N PRO A 268 3.14 2.77 -12.40
CA PRO A 268 2.66 1.88 -11.34
C PRO A 268 3.55 0.65 -11.16
N GLY A 269 3.99 0.43 -9.93
CA GLY A 269 4.98 -0.58 -9.57
C GLY A 269 6.36 0.05 -9.33
N GLU A 270 6.81 0.92 -10.22
CA GLU A 270 8.16 1.51 -10.23
C GLU A 270 8.43 2.44 -9.06
N GLN A 271 7.40 3.04 -8.45
CA GLN A 271 7.52 3.88 -7.24
C GLN A 271 8.27 3.18 -6.09
N LYS A 272 8.36 1.84 -6.12
CA LYS A 272 9.13 1.08 -5.14
C LYS A 272 10.61 1.45 -5.15
N ALA A 273 11.18 1.82 -6.30
CA ALA A 273 12.56 2.29 -6.39
C ALA A 273 12.75 3.56 -5.54
N LEU A 274 11.88 4.56 -5.71
CA LEU A 274 11.88 5.78 -4.90
C LEU A 274 11.71 5.50 -3.40
N ILE A 275 10.72 4.67 -3.04
CA ILE A 275 10.44 4.29 -1.64
C ILE A 275 11.67 3.62 -1.02
N LEU A 276 12.30 2.69 -1.74
CA LEU A 276 13.49 1.99 -1.27
C LEU A 276 14.68 2.93 -1.15
N ALA A 277 14.89 3.83 -2.12
CA ALA A 277 15.95 4.82 -2.06
C ALA A 277 15.84 5.71 -0.82
N TRP A 278 14.64 6.23 -0.51
CA TRP A 278 14.43 7.00 0.72
C TRP A 278 14.64 6.19 2.00
N ILE A 279 14.30 4.89 2.01
CA ILE A 279 14.67 4.01 3.13
C ILE A 279 16.19 3.93 3.25
N LEU A 280 16.92 3.74 2.14
CA LEU A 280 18.37 3.64 2.13
C LEU A 280 19.07 4.95 2.53
N LYS A 281 18.44 6.12 2.34
CA LYS A 281 18.92 7.40 2.91
C LYS A 281 18.82 7.43 4.45
N GLN A 282 17.90 6.68 5.03
CA GLN A 282 17.71 6.58 6.48
C GLN A 282 18.57 5.47 7.09
N ALA A 283 18.52 4.27 6.53
CA ALA A 283 19.18 3.08 7.07
C ALA A 283 19.51 2.09 5.95
N ARG A 284 20.63 1.40 6.11
CA ARG A 284 21.04 0.30 5.22
C ARG A 284 20.15 -0.92 5.46
N ILE A 285 19.93 -1.71 4.42
CA ILE A 285 19.16 -2.95 4.48
C ILE A 285 20.08 -4.13 4.23
N VAL A 286 20.00 -5.13 5.10
CA VAL A 286 20.64 -6.43 4.92
C VAL A 286 19.56 -7.47 4.68
N MET A 287 19.55 -8.04 3.48
CA MET A 287 18.71 -9.19 3.16
C MET A 287 19.37 -10.45 3.71
N THR A 288 18.58 -11.31 4.37
CA THR A 288 19.07 -12.60 4.88
C THR A 288 18.20 -13.74 4.38
N ASP A 289 18.76 -14.95 4.37
CA ASP A 289 18.07 -16.16 3.92
C ASP A 289 17.58 -16.05 2.45
N CYS A 290 18.23 -15.19 1.66
CA CYS A 290 17.83 -14.81 0.32
C CYS A 290 18.51 -15.69 -0.74
N THR A 291 17.74 -16.18 -1.72
CA THR A 291 18.26 -17.01 -2.81
C THR A 291 18.88 -16.21 -3.94
N LEU A 292 18.68 -14.88 -3.97
CA LEU A 292 19.31 -14.01 -4.95
C LEU A 292 20.83 -13.92 -4.68
N PRO A 293 21.67 -13.93 -5.73
CA PRO A 293 23.12 -13.74 -5.56
C PRO A 293 23.45 -12.40 -4.90
N GLU A 294 24.52 -12.37 -4.09
CA GLU A 294 24.99 -11.14 -3.42
C GLU A 294 25.23 -10.00 -4.41
N GLU A 295 25.85 -10.27 -5.55
CA GLU A 295 26.08 -9.25 -6.59
C GLU A 295 24.77 -8.66 -7.13
N ALA A 296 23.71 -9.47 -7.27
CA ALA A 296 22.40 -8.99 -7.72
C ALA A 296 21.73 -8.09 -6.67
N LEU A 297 21.92 -8.36 -5.37
CA LEU A 297 21.43 -7.50 -4.30
C LEU A 297 22.24 -6.20 -4.22
N LYS A 298 23.55 -6.28 -4.43
CA LYS A 298 24.45 -5.14 -4.46
C LYS A 298 24.17 -4.18 -5.62
N GLU A 299 23.85 -4.71 -6.81
CA GLU A 299 23.33 -3.93 -7.96
C GLU A 299 22.04 -3.17 -7.62
N LEU A 300 21.31 -3.61 -6.60
CA LEU A 300 20.10 -2.96 -6.09
C LEU A 300 20.36 -2.14 -4.82
N HIS A 301 21.62 -1.85 -4.51
CA HIS A 301 22.06 -1.06 -3.36
C HIS A 301 21.70 -1.69 -2.00
N LEU A 302 21.56 -3.02 -1.95
CA LEU A 302 21.27 -3.81 -0.76
C LEU A 302 22.49 -4.63 -0.31
N GLU A 303 22.62 -4.85 1.00
CA GLU A 303 23.59 -5.79 1.55
C GLU A 303 22.97 -7.19 1.67
N SER A 304 23.81 -8.23 1.70
CA SER A 304 23.39 -9.62 1.92
C SER A 304 24.18 -10.27 3.05
N MET A 305 23.55 -11.19 3.77
CA MET A 305 24.19 -12.13 4.70
C MET A 305 23.48 -13.50 4.59
N PRO A 306 24.18 -14.63 4.79
CA PRO A 306 23.57 -15.95 4.62
C PRO A 306 22.37 -16.19 5.52
N THR A 307 22.48 -15.86 6.80
CA THR A 307 21.42 -16.08 7.80
C THR A 307 21.14 -14.83 8.63
N LEU A 308 19.93 -14.74 9.18
CA LEU A 308 19.57 -13.67 10.11
C LEU A 308 20.51 -13.61 11.32
N GLN A 309 20.89 -14.77 11.87
CA GLN A 309 21.77 -14.84 13.04
C GLN A 309 23.15 -14.26 12.73
N GLU A 310 23.76 -14.64 11.60
CA GLU A 310 25.06 -14.09 11.20
C GLU A 310 25.00 -12.59 10.95
N ALA A 311 23.94 -12.10 10.32
CA ALA A 311 23.74 -10.66 10.13
C ALA A 311 23.62 -9.93 11.47
N PHE A 312 22.84 -10.49 12.40
CA PHE A 312 22.64 -9.92 13.72
C PHE A 312 23.93 -9.87 14.54
N ASP A 313 24.68 -10.97 14.57
CA ASP A 313 25.95 -11.07 15.29
C ASP A 313 26.99 -10.07 14.74
N ARG A 314 27.10 -9.95 13.41
CA ARG A 314 27.96 -8.97 12.74
C ARG A 314 27.65 -7.53 13.16
N GLU A 315 26.37 -7.20 13.34
CA GLU A 315 25.96 -5.84 13.73
C GLU A 315 26.17 -5.57 15.22
N LEU A 316 25.98 -6.58 16.08
CA LEU A 316 26.32 -6.48 17.50
C LEU A 316 27.83 -6.43 17.75
N GLU A 317 28.66 -7.09 16.94
CA GLU A 317 30.12 -6.95 17.02
C GLU A 317 30.56 -5.50 16.77
N LYS A 318 29.94 -4.81 15.81
CA LYS A 318 30.20 -3.39 15.52
C LYS A 318 29.69 -2.47 16.62
N ASN A 319 28.55 -2.79 17.23
CA ASN A 319 27.97 -2.02 18.32
C ASN A 319 27.32 -2.92 19.38
N PRO A 320 28.09 -3.39 20.40
CA PRO A 320 27.58 -4.30 21.44
C PRO A 320 26.50 -3.70 22.35
N LYS A 321 26.28 -2.38 22.27
CA LYS A 321 25.27 -1.65 23.05
C LYS A 321 24.09 -1.19 22.20
N ALA A 322 24.00 -1.64 20.95
CA ALA A 322 22.90 -1.32 20.05
C ALA A 322 21.55 -1.70 20.69
N ARG A 323 20.60 -0.79 20.62
CA ARG A 323 19.20 -1.12 20.84
C ARG A 323 18.71 -1.89 19.63
N VAL A 324 17.90 -2.92 19.92
CA VAL A 324 17.33 -3.79 18.91
C VAL A 324 15.81 -3.71 19.00
N THR A 325 15.16 -3.46 17.87
CA THR A 325 13.70 -3.59 17.73
C THR A 325 13.41 -4.81 16.86
N LEU A 326 12.56 -5.71 17.36
CA LEU A 326 12.09 -6.88 16.62
C LEU A 326 10.65 -6.64 16.18
N ILE A 327 10.40 -6.69 14.88
CA ILE A 327 9.07 -6.57 14.27
C ILE A 327 8.79 -7.90 13.55
N PRO A 328 8.08 -8.85 14.18
CA PRO A 328 7.88 -10.18 13.59
C PRO A 328 7.16 -10.17 12.23
N ASP A 329 6.25 -9.22 12.03
CA ASP A 329 5.58 -8.97 10.75
C ASP A 329 5.66 -7.48 10.40
N GLY A 330 6.65 -7.13 9.58
CA GLY A 330 6.92 -5.77 9.14
C GLY A 330 5.98 -5.24 8.06
N LEU A 331 5.12 -6.09 7.49
CA LEU A 331 4.10 -5.65 6.52
C LEU A 331 2.79 -5.29 7.20
N LEU A 332 2.52 -5.85 8.37
CA LEU A 332 1.29 -5.63 9.13
C LEU A 332 1.47 -4.65 10.29
N THR A 333 2.59 -4.73 11.01
CA THR A 333 2.80 -3.98 12.25
C THR A 333 3.31 -2.57 11.94
N LEU A 334 2.65 -1.56 12.50
CA LEU A 334 3.07 -0.17 12.44
C LEU A 334 3.64 0.25 13.81
N PRO A 335 4.96 0.24 14.00
CA PRO A 335 5.54 0.71 15.24
C PRO A 335 5.46 2.24 15.35
N ILE A 336 5.09 2.74 16.53
CA ILE A 336 4.91 4.16 16.83
C ILE A 336 5.88 4.56 17.95
N VAL A 337 6.78 5.50 17.70
CA VAL A 337 7.65 6.04 18.75
C VAL A 337 6.80 6.91 19.68
N LYS A 338 6.81 6.61 20.99
CA LYS A 338 6.06 7.40 21.97
C LYS A 338 6.59 8.83 22.05
N GLY A 339 5.68 9.78 21.86
CA GLY A 339 5.79 11.16 22.34
C GLY A 339 6.99 11.97 21.83
N GLU A 340 6.71 12.85 20.87
CA GLU A 340 7.04 14.28 20.99
C GLU A 340 5.83 15.12 20.55
#